data_AF-A0A7C4F9Z7-F1
#
_entry.id   AF-A0A7C4F9Z7-F1
#
_cell.length_a   1.000
_cell.length_b   1.000
_cell.length_c   1.000
_cell.angle_alpha   90.00
_cell.angle_beta   90.00
_cell.angle_gamma   90.00
#
_symmetry.space_group_name_H-M   'P 1'
#
loop_
_entity.id
_entity.type
_entity.pdbx_description
1 polymer ?
#
loop_
_entity_poly.entity_id
_entity_poly.type
_entity_poly.pdbx_seq_one_letter_code
_entity_poly.pdbx_strand_id
1 'polypeptide(L)'
;MRLNKSGFTLIELLVVITLIGILALAVLSALNPIEQINKAADSRRRGDSAQLIQALDRYFASNEQFPWNSSSFTSGRVESVDGEFKQKASIAGIGVCGGEAATEDGAGSSGCQENGLLIISQELKAQFTKRPYFKISPTLNDTLYVIKEAGDPSVSVCFVPTAKATREQLGRLKKVDLNATPSITACEEAPSGNDAWTTAETSCFWCIPED
;
A
#
# COMPACT_ATOMS: atom_id res chain seq x y z
N MET A 1 31.94 -38.70 -43.53
CA MET A 1 32.07 -38.53 -42.06
C MET A 1 30.77 -39.02 -41.43
N ARG A 2 30.73 -40.24 -40.89
CA ARG A 2 29.51 -40.78 -40.24
C ARG A 2 29.43 -40.18 -38.84
N LEU A 3 28.42 -39.34 -38.61
CA LEU A 3 28.09 -38.81 -37.30
C LEU A 3 27.45 -39.95 -36.49
N ASN A 4 28.17 -40.48 -35.50
CA ASN A 4 27.60 -41.39 -34.50
C ASN A 4 26.52 -40.62 -33.74
N LYS A 5 25.25 -40.87 -34.06
CA LYS A 5 24.12 -40.43 -33.24
C LYS A 5 23.98 -41.41 -32.08
N SER A 6 24.74 -41.18 -31.01
CA SER A 6 24.50 -41.83 -29.71
C SER A 6 23.17 -41.31 -29.17
N GLY A 7 22.16 -42.18 -29.11
CA GLY A 7 20.88 -41.87 -28.50
C GLY A 7 21.01 -41.86 -26.98
N PHE A 8 20.36 -40.92 -26.31
CA PHE A 8 20.21 -40.93 -24.85
C PHE A 8 19.50 -42.22 -24.41
N THR A 9 19.99 -42.83 -23.33
CA THR A 9 19.29 -43.97 -22.74
C THR A 9 18.08 -43.50 -21.94
N LEU A 10 17.02 -44.31 -21.90
CA LEU A 10 15.83 -44.01 -21.08
C LEU A 10 16.19 -43.86 -19.60
N ILE A 11 17.20 -44.59 -19.12
CA ILE A 11 17.65 -44.53 -17.73
C ILE A 11 18.37 -43.23 -17.40
N GLU A 12 19.19 -42.68 -18.31
CA GLU A 12 19.81 -41.37 -18.11
C GLU A 12 18.77 -40.27 -17.98
N LEU A 13 17.74 -40.28 -18.83
CA LEU A 13 16.68 -39.28 -18.78
C LEU A 13 15.86 -39.41 -17.49
N LEU A 14 15.62 -40.64 -17.01
CA LEU A 14 14.92 -40.91 -15.75
C LEU A 14 15.70 -40.43 -14.51
N VAL A 15 17.02 -40.67 -14.47
CA VAL A 15 17.86 -40.19 -13.35
C VAL A 15 17.93 -38.66 -13.35
N VAL A 16 17.97 -38.01 -14.50
CA VAL A 16 18.04 -36.55 -14.59
C VAL A 16 16.75 -35.90 -14.09
N ILE A 17 15.57 -36.38 -14.50
CA ILE A 17 14.30 -35.79 -14.03
C ILE A 17 14.08 -36.00 -12.53
N THR A 18 14.54 -37.13 -11.98
CA THR A 18 14.45 -37.39 -10.53
C THR A 18 15.40 -36.47 -9.75
N LEU A 19 16.62 -36.28 -10.24
CA LEU A 19 17.60 -35.39 -9.63
C LEU A 19 17.17 -33.92 -9.70
N ILE A 20 16.63 -33.47 -10.84
CA ILE A 20 16.06 -32.12 -10.98
C ILE A 20 14.87 -31.95 -10.02
N GLY A 21 14.01 -32.96 -9.88
CA GLY A 21 12.89 -32.94 -8.94
C GLY A 21 13.33 -32.74 -7.49
N ILE A 22 14.35 -33.48 -7.04
CA ILE A 22 14.87 -33.37 -5.66
C ILE A 22 15.50 -32.00 -5.42
N LEU A 23 16.33 -31.51 -6.36
CA LEU A 23 16.98 -30.20 -6.23
C LEU A 23 15.95 -29.06 -6.25
N ALA A 24 14.92 -29.15 -7.08
CA ALA A 24 13.85 -28.15 -7.12
C ALA A 24 13.11 -28.06 -5.78
N LEU A 25 12.78 -29.19 -5.16
CA LEU A 25 12.14 -29.23 -3.84
C LEU A 25 13.05 -28.66 -2.74
N ALA A 26 14.34 -28.99 -2.76
CA ALA A 26 15.31 -28.44 -1.81
C ALA A 26 15.40 -26.91 -1.90
N VAL A 27 15.46 -26.35 -3.11
CA VAL A 27 15.52 -24.90 -3.33
C VAL A 27 14.22 -24.21 -2.90
N LEU A 28 13.05 -24.77 -3.24
CA LEU A 28 11.76 -24.23 -2.80
C LEU A 28 11.58 -24.31 -1.29
N SER A 29 12.18 -25.27 -0.60
CA SER A 29 12.14 -25.35 0.87
C SER A 29 13.00 -24.26 1.54
N ALA A 30 14.06 -23.79 0.87
CA ALA A 30 14.97 -22.79 1.39
C ALA A 30 14.45 -21.35 1.17
N LEU A 31 13.67 -21.13 0.12
CA LEU A 31 13.00 -19.86 -0.13
C LEU A 31 11.65 -19.88 0.57
N ASN A 32 11.33 -18.89 1.40
CA ASN A 32 9.96 -18.70 1.89
C ASN A 32 9.19 -17.88 0.81
N PRO A 33 8.42 -18.52 -0.09
CA PRO A 33 7.78 -17.82 -1.21
C PRO A 33 6.77 -16.78 -0.73
N ILE A 34 6.10 -17.05 0.40
CA ILE A 34 5.11 -16.16 1.00
C ILE A 34 5.78 -14.86 1.45
N GLU A 35 6.93 -14.96 2.13
CA GLU A 35 7.67 -13.79 2.57
C GLU A 35 8.17 -12.94 1.39
N GLN A 36 8.60 -13.57 0.29
CA GLN A 36 9.01 -12.85 -0.91
C GLN A 36 7.85 -12.10 -1.57
N ILE A 37 6.66 -12.69 -1.62
CA ILE A 37 5.44 -12.03 -2.11
C ILE A 37 5.09 -10.84 -1.22
N ASN A 38 5.15 -11.00 0.11
CA ASN A 38 4.87 -9.92 1.05
C ASN A 38 5.87 -8.77 0.92
N LYS A 39 7.16 -9.06 0.72
CA LYS A 39 8.19 -8.03 0.46
C LYS A 39 7.91 -7.26 -0.83
N ALA A 40 7.53 -7.95 -1.89
CA ALA A 40 7.15 -7.30 -3.15
C ALA A 40 5.88 -6.43 -2.98
N ALA A 41 4.91 -6.89 -2.19
CA ALA A 41 3.71 -6.13 -1.88
C ALA A 41 4.02 -4.86 -1.06
N ASP A 42 4.85 -4.95 -0.03
CA ASP A 42 5.30 -3.81 0.76
C ASP A 42 6.10 -2.81 -0.09
N SER A 43 7.00 -3.29 -0.96
CA SER A 43 7.74 -2.43 -1.90
C SER A 43 6.81 -1.68 -2.86
N ARG A 44 5.77 -2.36 -3.37
CA ARG A 44 4.72 -1.73 -4.18
C ARG A 44 3.96 -0.67 -3.39
N ARG A 45 3.55 -0.96 -2.14
CA ARG A 45 2.86 0.00 -1.26
C ARG A 45 3.70 1.27 -1.08
N ARG A 46 5.00 1.14 -0.80
CA ARG A 46 5.91 2.31 -0.67
C ARG A 46 5.96 3.14 -1.94
N GLY A 47 6.12 2.50 -3.10
CA GLY A 47 6.16 3.19 -4.39
C GLY A 47 4.84 3.87 -4.74
N ASP A 48 3.71 3.22 -4.46
CA ASP A 48 2.38 3.79 -4.68
C ASP A 48 2.09 4.93 -3.69
N SER A 49 2.49 4.82 -2.41
CA SER A 49 2.41 5.90 -1.41
C SER A 49 3.18 7.14 -1.85
N ALA A 50 4.42 6.97 -2.32
CA ALA A 50 5.23 8.09 -2.81
C ALA A 50 4.60 8.76 -4.05
N GLN A 51 4.03 7.98 -4.97
CA GLN A 51 3.33 8.52 -6.14
C GLN A 51 2.07 9.30 -5.74
N LEU A 52 1.34 8.81 -4.73
CA LEU A 52 0.15 9.49 -4.22
C LEU A 52 0.51 10.83 -3.57
N ILE A 53 1.53 10.87 -2.72
CA ILE A 53 2.02 12.12 -2.10
C ILE A 53 2.41 13.12 -3.17
N GLN A 54 3.22 12.71 -4.15
CA GLN A 54 3.62 13.59 -5.25
C GLN A 54 2.43 14.11 -6.07
N ALA A 55 1.36 13.32 -6.23
CA ALA A 55 0.15 13.77 -6.90
C ALA A 55 -0.63 14.80 -6.06
N LEU A 56 -0.69 14.60 -4.74
CA LEU A 56 -1.27 15.57 -3.81
C LEU A 56 -0.48 16.89 -3.82
N ASP A 57 0.85 16.83 -3.81
CA ASP A 57 1.72 18.01 -3.86
C ASP A 57 1.55 18.79 -5.16
N ARG A 58 1.49 18.11 -6.32
CA ARG A 58 1.26 18.78 -7.61
C ARG A 58 -0.14 19.41 -7.69
N TYR A 59 -1.15 18.70 -7.19
CA TYR A 59 -2.50 19.23 -7.10
C TYR A 59 -2.53 20.49 -6.24
N PHE A 60 -1.89 20.44 -5.06
CA PHE A 60 -1.77 21.57 -4.15
C PHE A 60 -1.04 22.75 -4.80
N ALA A 61 0.09 22.50 -5.47
CA ALA A 61 0.85 23.54 -6.17
C ALA A 61 0.04 24.28 -7.25
N SER A 62 -0.96 23.61 -7.84
CA SER A 62 -1.80 24.18 -8.91
C SER A 62 -3.09 24.82 -8.39
N ASN A 63 -3.60 24.39 -7.24
CA ASN A 63 -4.93 24.77 -6.74
C ASN A 63 -4.91 25.46 -5.37
N GLU A 64 -3.73 25.58 -4.74
CA GLU A 64 -3.52 26.12 -3.38
C GLU A 64 -4.35 25.44 -2.29
N GLN A 65 -4.82 24.21 -2.56
CA GLN A 65 -5.66 23.42 -1.66
C GLN A 65 -5.50 21.94 -1.99
N PHE A 66 -5.72 21.06 -1.01
CA PHE A 66 -5.75 19.62 -1.27
C PHE A 66 -7.12 19.18 -1.79
N PRO A 67 -7.24 17.99 -2.39
CA PRO A 67 -8.54 17.48 -2.86
C PRO A 67 -9.62 17.45 -1.78
N TRP A 68 -9.26 17.20 -0.51
CA TRP A 68 -10.19 17.19 0.62
C TRP A 68 -10.60 18.58 1.11
N ASN A 69 -9.95 19.64 0.61
CA ASN A 69 -10.38 21.02 0.81
C ASN A 69 -11.27 21.50 -0.35
N SER A 70 -11.36 20.77 -1.46
CA SER A 70 -12.14 21.19 -2.62
C SER A 70 -13.65 21.19 -2.33
N SER A 71 -14.40 22.08 -2.97
CA SER A 71 -15.87 22.12 -2.86
C SER A 71 -16.56 20.90 -3.48
N SER A 72 -15.85 20.15 -4.32
CA SER A 72 -16.30 18.86 -4.84
C SER A 72 -16.39 17.77 -3.76
N PHE A 73 -15.70 17.95 -2.63
CA PHE A 73 -15.79 17.10 -1.46
C PHE A 73 -16.60 17.80 -0.37
N THR A 74 -17.86 17.39 -0.19
CA THR A 74 -18.82 18.11 0.66
C THR A 74 -18.95 17.57 2.08
N SER A 75 -18.62 16.30 2.33
CA SER A 75 -18.80 15.64 3.63
C SER A 75 -17.45 15.20 4.17
N GLY A 76 -17.09 15.62 5.38
CA GLY A 76 -15.73 15.46 5.93
C GLY A 76 -14.69 16.42 5.33
N ARG A 77 -15.14 17.45 4.61
CA ARG A 77 -14.30 18.52 4.07
C ARG A 77 -13.56 19.22 5.21
N VAL A 78 -12.27 19.43 5.03
CA VAL A 78 -11.50 20.32 5.90
C VAL A 78 -11.48 21.68 5.22
N GLU A 79 -12.04 22.71 5.85
CA GLU A 79 -12.15 24.04 5.20
C GLU A 79 -10.82 24.79 5.18
N SER A 80 -9.99 24.58 6.21
CA SER A 80 -8.65 25.16 6.28
C SER A 80 -7.62 24.26 5.61
N VAL A 81 -6.77 24.83 4.77
CA VAL A 81 -5.61 24.14 4.19
C VAL A 81 -4.61 23.70 5.26
N ASP A 82 -4.49 24.46 6.34
CA ASP A 82 -3.63 24.14 7.49
C ASP A 82 -4.27 23.16 8.48
N GLY A 83 -5.53 22.78 8.20
CA GLY A 83 -6.28 21.83 9.01
C GLY A 83 -5.66 20.44 8.96
N GLU A 84 -5.81 19.74 10.08
CA GLU A 84 -5.52 18.32 10.20
C GLU A 84 -6.43 17.48 9.31
N PHE A 85 -5.90 16.39 8.76
CA PHE A 85 -6.67 15.48 7.94
C PHE A 85 -6.17 14.05 8.15
N LYS A 86 -7.10 13.10 8.29
CA LYS A 86 -6.78 11.67 8.27
C LYS A 86 -7.91 10.83 7.71
N GLN A 87 -7.60 10.00 6.73
CA GLN A 87 -8.55 9.03 6.18
C GLN A 87 -7.84 7.95 5.38
N LYS A 88 -8.55 6.86 5.07
CA LYS A 88 -8.16 5.89 4.07
C LYS A 88 -8.01 6.56 2.70
N ALA A 89 -7.03 6.11 1.91
CA ALA A 89 -6.81 6.62 0.56
C ALA A 89 -7.98 6.33 -0.41
N SER A 90 -8.89 5.41 -0.04
CA SER A 90 -10.03 4.99 -0.86
C SER A 90 -11.22 5.94 -0.83
N ILE A 91 -11.27 6.91 0.09
CA ILE A 91 -12.37 7.87 0.11
C ILE A 91 -12.24 8.90 -1.02
N ALA A 92 -13.38 9.39 -1.48
CA ALA A 92 -13.46 10.34 -2.59
C ALA A 92 -12.68 11.64 -2.32
N GLY A 93 -12.61 12.07 -1.06
CA GLY A 93 -11.92 13.31 -0.66
C GLY A 93 -10.41 13.30 -0.89
N ILE A 94 -9.77 12.14 -1.03
CA ILE A 94 -8.35 12.06 -1.41
C ILE A 94 -8.16 12.31 -2.91
N GLY A 95 -9.21 12.09 -3.71
CA GLY A 95 -9.19 12.32 -5.14
C GLY A 95 -8.62 11.16 -5.97
N VAL A 96 -8.33 9.99 -5.40
CA VAL A 96 -8.01 8.79 -6.20
C VAL A 96 -9.28 8.19 -6.79
N CYS A 97 -10.25 7.91 -5.93
CA CYS A 97 -11.57 7.45 -6.32
C CYS A 97 -12.57 8.61 -6.36
N GLY A 98 -13.59 8.52 -7.21
CA GLY A 98 -14.75 9.43 -7.25
C GLY A 98 -15.97 8.81 -6.57
N GLY A 99 -17.04 9.60 -6.45
CA GLY A 99 -18.35 9.18 -5.91
C GLY A 99 -19.06 10.32 -5.16
N GLU A 100 -20.40 10.26 -5.12
CA GLU A 100 -21.20 11.23 -4.36
C GLU A 100 -20.99 11.05 -2.86
N ALA A 101 -20.45 12.09 -2.21
CA ALA A 101 -20.41 12.31 -0.76
C ALA A 101 -20.02 11.11 0.13
N ALA A 102 -18.75 11.05 0.57
CA ALA A 102 -18.23 10.37 1.76
C ALA A 102 -18.99 9.15 2.33
N THR A 103 -19.53 8.27 1.49
CA THR A 103 -19.78 6.92 1.96
C THR A 103 -18.41 6.28 2.09
N GLU A 104 -18.26 5.42 3.09
CA GLU A 104 -16.99 4.93 3.64
C GLU A 104 -16.08 4.23 2.60
N ASP A 105 -16.55 4.12 1.36
CA ASP A 105 -15.96 3.42 0.24
C ASP A 105 -16.22 4.14 -1.10
N GLY A 106 -15.20 4.77 -1.67
CA GLY A 106 -15.21 5.29 -3.06
C GLY A 106 -14.85 4.22 -4.11
N ALA A 107 -14.66 2.97 -3.69
CA ALA A 107 -14.19 1.89 -4.54
C ALA A 107 -15.15 0.72 -4.55
N GLY A 108 -15.37 0.10 -5.71
CA GLY A 108 -16.13 -1.13 -5.88
C GLY A 108 -15.37 -2.37 -5.39
N SER A 109 -15.79 -3.57 -5.80
CA SER A 109 -15.19 -4.84 -5.35
C SER A 109 -13.72 -5.06 -5.77
N SER A 110 -13.18 -4.26 -6.70
CA SER A 110 -11.81 -4.41 -7.22
C SER A 110 -11.21 -3.12 -7.83
N GLY A 111 -11.52 -1.95 -7.26
CA GLY A 111 -10.98 -0.66 -7.73
C GLY A 111 -11.99 0.48 -7.57
N CYS A 112 -11.60 1.71 -7.89
CA CYS A 112 -12.53 2.84 -7.89
C CYS A 112 -13.68 2.64 -8.89
N GLN A 113 -14.93 2.94 -8.50
CA GLN A 113 -16.06 2.90 -9.44
C GLN A 113 -16.04 4.11 -10.40
N GLU A 114 -15.52 5.23 -9.90
CA GLU A 114 -15.38 6.48 -10.63
C GLU A 114 -13.97 7.06 -10.44
N ASN A 115 -13.54 7.88 -11.39
CA ASN A 115 -12.26 8.57 -11.28
C ASN A 115 -12.38 9.75 -10.32
N GLY A 116 -11.48 9.83 -9.35
CA GLY A 116 -11.42 10.96 -8.43
C GLY A 116 -10.69 12.18 -9.00
N LEU A 117 -10.64 13.24 -8.19
CA LEU A 117 -10.11 14.55 -8.57
C LEU A 117 -8.66 14.51 -9.09
N LEU A 118 -7.78 13.71 -8.48
CA LEU A 118 -6.38 13.56 -8.91
C LEU A 118 -6.26 12.87 -10.27
N ILE A 119 -7.21 12.00 -10.63
CA ILE A 119 -7.21 11.31 -11.92
C ILE A 119 -7.72 12.25 -13.02
N ILE A 120 -8.83 12.95 -12.76
CA ILE A 120 -9.44 13.85 -13.76
C ILE A 120 -8.62 15.13 -13.98
N SER A 121 -7.88 15.59 -12.96
CA SER A 121 -6.91 16.70 -13.08
C SER A 121 -5.58 16.27 -13.69
N GLN A 122 -5.41 14.99 -14.07
CA GLN A 122 -4.20 14.43 -14.65
C GLN A 122 -2.98 14.42 -13.71
N GLU A 123 -3.19 14.62 -12.41
CA GLU A 123 -2.13 14.54 -11.42
C GLU A 123 -1.74 13.09 -11.10
N LEU A 124 -2.64 12.14 -11.33
CA LEU A 124 -2.39 10.73 -11.09
C LEU A 124 -2.95 9.89 -12.23
N LYS A 125 -2.21 8.84 -12.61
CA LYS A 125 -2.61 7.99 -13.74
C LYS A 125 -3.82 7.14 -13.37
N ALA A 126 -4.79 7.03 -14.29
CA ALA A 126 -6.02 6.24 -14.10
C ALA A 126 -5.78 4.78 -13.69
N GLN A 127 -4.65 4.16 -14.06
CA GLN A 127 -4.32 2.80 -13.60
C GLN A 127 -4.18 2.66 -12.07
N PHE A 128 -3.98 3.76 -11.35
CA PHE A 128 -3.85 3.77 -9.90
C PHE A 128 -5.15 3.35 -9.21
N THR A 129 -6.31 3.60 -9.85
CA THR A 129 -7.61 3.18 -9.33
C THR A 129 -7.80 1.66 -9.26
N LYS A 130 -6.97 0.90 -9.99
CA LYS A 130 -7.01 -0.57 -10.06
C LYS A 130 -6.11 -1.25 -9.01
N ARG A 131 -5.44 -0.48 -8.15
CA ARG A 131 -4.61 -1.04 -7.09
C ARG A 131 -5.48 -1.75 -6.05
N PRO A 132 -4.97 -2.82 -5.40
CA PRO A 132 -5.75 -3.61 -4.44
C PRO A 132 -6.21 -2.83 -3.20
N TYR A 133 -5.65 -1.63 -2.97
CA TYR A 133 -5.96 -0.78 -1.82
C TYR A 133 -7.29 -0.03 -1.95
N PHE A 134 -7.82 0.06 -3.17
CA PHE A 134 -9.05 0.77 -3.47
C PHE A 134 -10.18 -0.25 -3.64
N LYS A 135 -10.80 -0.68 -2.53
CA LYS A 135 -11.97 -1.59 -2.51
C LYS A 135 -12.95 -1.26 -1.37
N ILE A 136 -14.21 -1.71 -1.45
CA ILE A 136 -15.31 -1.47 -0.46
C ILE A 136 -15.01 -1.97 0.97
N SER A 137 -14.16 -2.97 1.11
CA SER A 137 -13.87 -3.51 2.44
C SER A 137 -12.41 -3.90 2.48
N PRO A 138 -11.52 -2.89 2.52
CA PRO A 138 -10.11 -3.18 2.60
C PRO A 138 -9.85 -3.78 3.97
N THR A 139 -9.10 -4.88 3.98
CA THR A 139 -8.51 -5.37 5.22
C THR A 139 -7.46 -4.35 5.66
N LEU A 140 -7.05 -4.39 6.93
CA LEU A 140 -6.03 -3.47 7.43
C LEU A 140 -4.75 -3.46 6.57
N ASN A 141 -4.32 -4.63 6.12
CA ASN A 141 -3.11 -4.81 5.29
C ASN A 141 -3.28 -4.26 3.85
N ASP A 142 -4.52 -4.07 3.40
CA ASP A 142 -4.85 -3.50 2.10
C ASP A 142 -5.33 -2.05 2.22
N THR A 143 -5.12 -1.39 3.35
CA THR A 143 -5.51 0.01 3.54
C THR A 143 -4.27 0.90 3.54
N LEU A 144 -4.31 1.96 2.74
CA LEU A 144 -3.40 3.10 2.86
C LEU A 144 -4.13 4.20 3.63
N TYR A 145 -3.46 4.83 4.58
CA TYR A 145 -3.97 5.97 5.34
C TYR A 145 -3.20 7.21 4.90
N VAL A 146 -3.92 8.25 4.50
CA VAL A 146 -3.38 9.58 4.23
C VAL A 146 -3.58 10.42 5.48
N ILE A 147 -2.50 11.06 5.93
CA ILE A 147 -2.45 11.77 7.21
C ILE A 147 -1.74 13.10 6.98
N LYS A 148 -2.28 14.14 7.56
CA LYS A 148 -1.71 15.48 7.64
C LYS A 148 -1.94 15.98 9.06
N GLU A 149 -0.85 16.29 9.74
CA GLU A 149 -0.88 16.87 11.09
C GLU A 149 -1.20 18.38 11.00
N ALA A 150 -1.77 18.93 12.07
CA ALA A 150 -2.16 20.35 12.09
C ALA A 150 -0.94 21.27 11.98
N GLY A 151 -0.99 22.25 11.07
CA GLY A 151 0.08 23.23 10.89
C GLY A 151 1.35 22.71 10.20
N ASP A 152 1.41 21.44 9.82
CA ASP A 152 2.49 20.89 8.98
C ASP A 152 1.99 20.81 7.52
N PRO A 153 2.65 21.44 6.53
CA PRO A 153 2.27 21.31 5.11
C PRO A 153 2.42 19.88 4.58
N SER A 154 3.22 19.04 5.21
CA SER A 154 3.60 17.71 4.74
C SER A 154 2.45 16.71 4.86
N VAL A 155 2.28 15.90 3.82
CA VAL A 155 1.32 14.80 3.80
C VAL A 155 2.07 13.49 3.92
N SER A 156 1.64 12.67 4.86
CA SER A 156 2.16 11.32 5.07
C SER A 156 1.17 10.26 4.59
N VAL A 157 1.69 9.17 4.01
CA VAL A 157 0.91 7.98 3.68
C VAL A 157 1.46 6.78 4.43
N CYS A 158 0.62 6.22 5.29
CA CYS A 158 0.94 5.13 6.19
C CYS A 158 0.19 3.84 5.82
N PHE A 159 0.85 2.69 5.95
CA PHE A 159 0.23 1.39 5.74
C PHE A 159 0.80 0.33 6.69
N VAL A 160 0.04 -0.71 6.95
CA VAL A 160 0.51 -1.83 7.78
C VAL A 160 1.34 -2.78 6.91
N PRO A 161 2.65 -2.96 7.18
CA PRO A 161 3.49 -3.85 6.39
C PRO A 161 3.08 -5.31 6.60
N THR A 162 3.28 -6.11 5.55
CA THR A 162 2.95 -7.54 5.55
C THR A 162 4.19 -8.45 5.61
N ALA A 163 5.35 -7.97 5.17
CA ALA A 163 6.57 -8.77 5.20
C ALA A 163 7.14 -8.82 6.61
N LYS A 164 7.53 -10.01 7.06
CA LYS A 164 8.19 -10.18 8.36
C LYS A 164 9.46 -9.33 8.44
N ALA A 165 10.26 -9.32 7.38
CA ALA A 165 11.50 -8.54 7.33
C ALA A 165 11.25 -7.03 7.44
N THR A 166 10.10 -6.53 6.97
CA THR A 166 9.71 -5.12 7.17
C THR A 166 9.31 -4.88 8.62
N ARG A 167 8.54 -5.80 9.21
CA ARG A 167 8.07 -5.72 10.60
C ARG A 167 9.21 -5.77 11.63
N GLU A 168 10.33 -6.41 11.28
CA GLU A 168 11.54 -6.46 12.12
C GLU A 168 12.32 -5.13 12.15
N GLN A 169 11.99 -4.16 11.28
CA GLN A 169 12.64 -2.84 11.23
C GLN A 169 11.96 -1.83 12.17
N LEU A 170 11.87 -2.14 13.47
CA LEU A 170 11.13 -1.32 14.45
C LEU A 170 11.50 0.17 14.45
N GLY A 171 12.78 0.50 14.30
CA GLY A 171 13.24 1.89 14.25
C GLY A 171 12.71 2.72 13.08
N ARG A 172 12.06 2.09 12.09
CA ARG A 172 11.42 2.76 10.94
C ARG A 172 9.90 2.71 10.99
N LEU A 173 9.34 1.93 11.92
CA LEU A 173 7.91 1.80 12.08
C LEU A 173 7.38 2.93 12.96
N LYS A 174 6.15 3.33 12.66
CA LYS A 174 5.46 4.40 13.36
C LYS A 174 4.17 3.88 13.98
N LYS A 175 3.74 4.51 15.06
CA LYS A 175 2.39 4.39 15.60
C LYS A 175 1.55 5.53 15.04
N VAL A 176 0.34 5.20 14.63
CA VAL A 176 -0.60 6.15 14.02
C VAL A 176 -1.88 6.14 14.83
N ASP A 177 -2.27 7.30 15.37
CA ASP A 177 -3.56 7.44 16.06
C ASP A 177 -4.67 7.81 15.08
N LEU A 178 -5.49 6.80 14.74
CA LEU A 178 -6.65 6.98 13.87
C LEU A 178 -7.92 7.38 14.62
N ASN A 179 -7.94 7.41 15.95
CA ASN A 179 -9.12 7.69 16.76
C ASN A 179 -9.13 9.11 17.39
N ALA A 180 -7.98 9.76 17.55
CA ALA A 180 -7.86 11.09 18.18
C ALA A 180 -7.37 12.19 17.20
N THR A 181 -6.52 13.12 17.63
CA THR A 181 -5.79 14.01 16.72
C THR A 181 -4.79 13.16 15.91
N PRO A 182 -4.67 13.33 14.57
CA PRO A 182 -3.67 12.64 13.79
C PRO A 182 -2.29 12.91 14.38
N SER A 183 -1.61 11.83 14.75
CA SER A 183 -0.24 11.86 15.23
C SER A 183 0.53 10.68 14.66
N ILE A 184 1.78 10.94 14.27
CA ILE A 184 2.72 9.92 13.82
C ILE A 184 3.89 9.88 14.80
N THR A 185 3.97 8.83 15.61
CA THR A 185 5.01 8.67 16.63
C THR A 185 5.84 7.41 16.37
N ALA A 186 6.97 7.24 17.06
CA ALA A 186 7.77 6.02 16.91
C ALA A 186 7.02 4.78 17.42
N CYS A 187 7.11 3.67 16.68
CA CYS A 187 6.67 2.37 17.18
C CYS A 187 7.75 1.81 18.10
N GLU A 188 7.58 1.98 19.41
CA GLU A 188 8.60 1.60 20.40
C GLU A 188 8.72 0.09 20.60
N GLU A 189 7.61 -0.65 20.39
CA GLU A 189 7.56 -2.09 20.58
C GLU A 189 6.81 -2.77 19.44
N ALA A 190 7.29 -3.96 19.03
CA ALA A 190 6.60 -4.78 18.06
C ALA A 190 5.23 -5.22 18.61
N PRO A 191 4.14 -5.09 17.83
CA PRO A 191 2.86 -5.68 18.19
C PRO A 191 3.02 -7.17 18.53
N SER A 192 2.53 -7.56 19.70
CA SER A 192 2.60 -8.92 20.23
C SER A 192 1.21 -9.41 20.66
N GLY A 193 1.04 -10.73 20.74
CA GLY A 193 -0.25 -11.37 21.04
C GLY A 193 -1.08 -11.74 19.81
N ASN A 194 -2.30 -12.23 20.05
CA ASN A 194 -3.16 -12.80 19.01
C ASN A 194 -3.71 -11.75 18.04
N ASP A 195 -3.79 -10.49 18.47
CA ASP A 195 -4.29 -9.36 17.68
C ASP A 195 -3.15 -8.49 17.11
N ALA A 196 -1.92 -9.00 17.14
CA ALA A 196 -0.79 -8.31 16.53
C ALA A 196 -1.03 -8.17 15.02
N TRP A 197 -0.95 -6.93 14.52
CA TRP A 197 -1.09 -6.60 13.10
C TRP A 197 -2.51 -6.80 12.52
N THR A 198 -3.53 -6.92 13.37
CA THR A 198 -4.92 -7.19 12.92
C THR A 198 -5.81 -5.96 12.97
N THR A 199 -5.56 -5.02 13.89
CA THR A 199 -6.32 -3.76 14.02
C THR A 199 -5.38 -2.54 13.93
N ALA A 200 -5.91 -1.39 13.54
CA ALA A 200 -5.09 -0.17 13.48
C ALA A 200 -4.51 0.22 14.85
N GLU A 201 -5.26 -0.04 15.93
CA GLU A 201 -4.86 0.27 17.31
C GLU A 201 -3.72 -0.59 17.82
N THR A 202 -3.63 -1.85 17.39
CA THR A 202 -2.56 -2.76 17.83
C THR A 202 -1.38 -2.77 16.87
N SER A 203 -1.56 -2.34 15.62
CA SER A 203 -0.54 -2.42 14.57
C SER A 203 0.46 -1.26 14.61
N CYS A 204 1.62 -1.49 14.00
CA CYS A 204 2.54 -0.43 13.60
C CYS A 204 2.51 -0.25 12.08
N PHE A 205 2.89 0.94 11.63
CA PHE A 205 2.74 1.38 10.27
C PHE A 205 4.10 1.73 9.68
N TRP A 206 4.20 1.56 8.37
CA TRP A 206 5.25 2.19 7.57
C TRP A 206 4.68 3.46 6.97
N CYS A 207 5.27 4.62 7.30
CA CYS A 207 4.85 5.92 6.79
C CYS A 207 5.87 6.46 5.78
N ILE A 208 5.37 7.14 4.77
CA ILE A 208 6.15 7.88 3.76
C ILE A 208 5.68 9.34 3.83
N PRO A 209 6.57 10.36 3.79
CA PRO A 209 8.03 10.26 3.76
C PRO A 209 8.60 9.57 5.00
N GLU A 210 9.81 9.04 4.86
CA GLU A 210 10.51 8.37 5.95
C GLU A 210 11.32 9.41 6.71
N ASP A 211 10.71 10.04 7.72
CA ASP A 211 11.37 10.96 8.65
C ASP A 211 12.05 10.23 9.82
#